data_AF-A0A1J4TNQ5-F1
#
_entry.id   AF-A0A1J4TNQ5-F1
#
_cell.length_a   1.000
_cell.length_b   1.000
_cell.length_c   1.000
_cell.angle_alpha   90.00
_cell.angle_beta   90.00
_cell.angle_gamma   90.00
#
_symmetry.space_group_name_H-M   'P 1'
#
loop_
_entity.id
_entity.type
_entity.pdbx_description
1 polymer ?
#
loop_
_entity_poly.entity_id
_entity_poly.type
_entity_poly.pdbx_seq_one_letter_code
_entity_poly.pdbx_strand_id
1 'polypeptide(L)' 'MIFVKAAPGDSTDSVIRKFTRKVIAEGLLLEFKKKEFYQKPAEIRKEAKKEIERRAKARKKKRNK' A
#
# COMPACT_ATOMS: atom_id res chain seq x y z
N MET A 1 8.62 -0.79 9.78
CA MET A 1 9.88 -1.47 9.39
C MET A 1 9.53 -2.93 9.13
N ILE A 2 9.89 -3.47 7.98
CA ILE A 2 9.37 -4.76 7.48
C ILE A 2 10.40 -5.86 7.70
N PHE A 3 9.99 -6.94 8.37
CA PHE A 3 10.83 -8.10 8.62
C PHE A 3 10.24 -9.35 7.96
N VAL A 4 11.11 -10.11 7.30
CA VAL A 4 10.83 -11.46 6.78
C VAL A 4 11.93 -12.38 7.28
N LYS A 5 11.52 -13.44 7.99
CA LYS A 5 12.41 -14.51 8.43
C LYS A 5 12.35 -15.63 7.40
N ALA A 6 13.51 -16.15 7.00
CA ALA A 6 13.59 -17.33 6.14
C ALA A 6 13.19 -18.58 6.94
N ALA A 7 12.39 -19.46 6.32
CA ALA A 7 12.02 -20.76 6.89
C ALA A 7 12.86 -21.88 6.26
N PRO A 8 13.03 -23.03 6.92
CA PRO A 8 13.64 -24.21 6.32
C PRO A 8 12.88 -24.61 5.05
N GLY A 9 13.57 -24.67 3.91
CA GLY A 9 12.96 -24.98 2.59
C GLY A 9 12.57 -23.77 1.75
N ASP A 10 12.72 -22.53 2.25
CA ASP A 10 12.59 -21.35 1.39
C ASP A 10 13.85 -21.17 0.53
N SER A 11 13.64 -20.98 -0.78
CA SER A 11 14.69 -20.43 -1.65
C SER A 11 14.87 -18.93 -1.41
N THR A 12 16.04 -18.39 -1.75
CA THR A 12 16.34 -16.95 -1.68
C THR A 12 15.27 -16.11 -2.39
N ASP A 13 14.86 -16.54 -3.58
CA ASP A 13 13.81 -15.89 -4.37
C ASP A 13 12.44 -15.89 -3.68
N SER A 14 12.09 -16.99 -3.00
CA SER A 14 10.85 -17.08 -2.22
C SER A 14 10.82 -16.02 -1.11
N VAL A 15 11.95 -15.83 -0.42
CA VAL A 15 12.08 -14.84 0.66
C VAL A 15 11.99 -13.42 0.11
N ILE A 16 12.68 -13.11 -1.00
CA ILE A 16 12.60 -11.80 -1.67
C ILE A 16 11.15 -11.52 -2.09
N ARG A 17 10.47 -12.49 -2.70
CA ARG A 17 9.07 -12.32 -3.13
C ARG A 17 8.13 -12.10 -1.94
N LYS A 18 8.35 -12.81 -0.81
CA LYS A 18 7.60 -12.58 0.44
C LYS A 18 7.82 -11.16 0.96
N PHE A 19 9.06 -10.66 0.93
CA PHE A 19 9.39 -9.30 1.33
C PHE A 19 8.72 -8.26 0.43
N THR A 20 8.85 -8.38 -0.89
CA THR A 20 8.21 -7.47 -1.84
C THR A 20 6.70 -7.42 -1.66
N ARG A 21 6.05 -8.57 -1.44
CA ARG A 21 4.61 -8.61 -1.14
C ARG A 21 4.27 -7.85 0.15
N LYS A 22 5.06 -8.01 1.22
CA LYS A 22 4.85 -7.25 2.47
C LYS A 22 5.04 -5.75 2.27
N VAL A 23 6.07 -5.33 1.53
CA VAL A 23 6.32 -3.91 1.20
C VAL A 23 5.13 -3.30 0.46
N ILE A 24 4.59 -4.01 -0.52
CA ILE A 24 3.41 -3.55 -1.27
C ILE A 24 2.17 -3.53 -0.38
N ALA A 25 1.95 -4.57 0.43
CA ALA A 25 0.78 -4.68 1.31
C ALA A 25 0.73 -3.58 2.38
N GLU A 26 1.88 -3.24 2.98
CA GLU A 26 1.98 -2.13 3.92
C GLU A 26 1.91 -0.76 3.23
N GLY A 27 2.01 -0.70 1.90
CA GLY A 27 1.95 0.56 1.15
C GLY A 27 3.13 1.49 1.43
N LEU A 28 4.24 0.95 1.92
CA LEU A 28 5.40 1.71 2.40
C LEU A 28 5.92 2.70 1.34
N LEU A 29 6.02 2.26 0.08
CA LEU A 29 6.45 3.11 -1.03
C LEU A 29 5.50 4.30 -1.28
N LEU A 30 4.19 4.10 -1.09
CA LEU A 30 3.21 5.16 -1.23
C LEU A 30 3.33 6.19 -0.09
N GLU A 31 3.61 5.72 1.12
CA GLU A 31 3.86 6.63 2.25
C GLU A 31 5.12 7.47 2.06
N PHE A 32 6.21 6.86 1.59
CA PHE A 32 7.43 7.60 1.29
C PHE A 32 7.17 8.69 0.26
N LYS A 33 6.47 8.37 -0.83
CA LYS A 33 6.12 9.37 -1.86
C LYS A 33 5.25 10.52 -1.32
N LYS A 34 4.34 10.24 -0.38
CA LYS A 34 3.52 11.29 0.26
C LYS A 34 4.31 12.18 1.21
N LYS A 35 5.37 11.64 1.81
CA LYS A 35 6.22 12.35 2.78
C LYS A 35 7.44 13.01 2.13
N GLU A 36 7.69 12.73 0.85
CA GLU A 36 8.82 13.29 0.09
C GLU A 36 8.79 14.82 0.06
N PHE A 37 7.59 15.41 0.03
CA PHE A 37 7.39 16.86 0.06
C PHE A 37 6.37 17.24 1.13
N TYR A 38 6.52 18.45 1.67
CA TYR A 38 5.50 19.00 2.55
C TYR A 38 4.19 19.24 1.78
N GLN A 39 3.10 18.67 2.28
CA GLN A 39 1.75 18.97 1.83
C GLN A 39 0.98 19.71 2.92
N LYS A 40 0.23 20.75 2.51
CA LYS A 40 -0.65 21.47 3.43
C LYS A 40 -1.69 20.49 4.01
N PRO A 41 -2.04 20.60 5.31
CA PRO A 41 -3.04 19.72 5.94
C PRO A 41 -4.41 19.70 5.23
N ALA A 42 -4.79 20.80 4.56
CA ALA A 42 -6.00 20.86 3.76
C ALA A 42 -5.96 19.93 2.53
N GLU A 43 -4.84 19.88 1.81
CA GLU A 43 -4.67 19.01 0.64
C GLU A 43 -4.63 17.54 1.06
N ILE A 44 -3.97 17.21 2.17
CA ILE A 44 -3.96 15.85 2.74
C ILE A 44 -5.41 15.36 3.02
N ARG A 45 -6.23 16.21 3.67
CA ARG A 45 -7.64 15.90 3.95
C ARG A 45 -8.45 15.71 2.67
N LYS A 46 -8.19 16.53 1.65
CA LYS A 46 -8.86 16.47 0.34
C LYS A 46 -8.50 15.18 -0.41
N GLU A 47 -7.22 14.79 -0.44
CA GLU A 47 -6.77 13.53 -1.03
C GLU A 47 -7.35 12.31 -0.31
N ALA A 48 -7.40 12.33 1.03
CA ALA A 48 -7.98 11.25 1.82
C ALA A 48 -9.46 11.03 1.48
N LYS A 49 -10.25 12.11 1.37
CA LYS A 49 -11.67 12.03 0.95
C LYS A 49 -11.80 11.45 -0.46
N LYS A 50 -11.01 11.93 -1.42
CA LYS A 50 -11.01 11.42 -2.81
C LYS A 50 -10.70 9.92 -2.86
N GLU A 51 -9.74 9.44 -2.06
CA GLU A 51 -9.38 8.02 -2.04
C GLU A 51 -10.51 7.15 -1.47
N ILE A 52 -11.20 7.61 -0.42
CA ILE A 52 -12.38 6.91 0.14
C ILE A 52 -13.49 6.81 -0.90
N GLU A 53 -13.81 7.92 -1.58
CA GLU A 53 -14.82 7.93 -2.64
C GLU A 53 -14.46 7.00 -3.80
N ARG A 54 -13.17 7.01 -4.22
CA ARG A 54 -12.67 6.12 -5.28
C ARG A 54 -12.87 4.65 -4.90
N ARG A 55 -12.55 4.28 -3.66
CA ARG A 55 -12.75 2.91 -3.14
C ARG A 55 -14.22 2.53 -3.08
N ALA A 56 -15.09 3.43 -2.62
CA ALA A 56 -16.53 3.21 -2.57
C ALA A 56 -17.12 2.97 -3.98
N LYS A 57 -16.73 3.80 -4.96
CA LYS A 57 -17.12 3.65 -6.37
C LYS A 57 -16.64 2.31 -6.95
N ALA A 58 -15.40 1.92 -6.70
CA ALA A 58 -14.86 0.65 -7.15
C ALA A 58 -15.61 -0.57 -6.56
N ARG A 59 -15.97 -0.52 -5.27
CA ARG A 59 -16.78 -1.57 -4.62
C ARG A 59 -18.18 -1.65 -5.22
N LYS A 60 -18.85 -0.51 -5.43
CA LYS A 60 -20.18 -0.46 -6.06
C LYS A 60 -20.16 -1.05 -7.47
N LYS A 61 -19.14 -0.72 -8.27
CA LYS A 61 -18.96 -1.28 -9.62
C LYS A 61 -18.77 -2.80 -9.61
N LYS A 62 -18.03 -3.35 -8.62
CA LYS A 62 -17.86 -4.80 -8.47
C LYS A 62 -19.13 -5.53 -8.04
N ARG A 63 -20.01 -4.89 -7.25
CA ARG A 63 -21.28 -5.49 -6.79
C ARG A 63 -22.33 -5.55 -7.90
N ASN A 64 -22.30 -4.60 -8.82
CA ASN A 64 -23.26 -4.49 -9.92
C ASN A 64 -22.85 -5.31 -11.16
N LYS A 65 -21.79 -6.13 -11.05
CA LYS A 65 -21.26 -6.99 -12.11
C LYS A 65 -21.32 -8.43 -11.61
#